data_AF-A0A7K4BJ00-F1
#
_entry.id   AF-A0A7K4BJ00-F1
#
_cell.length_a   1.000
_cell.length_b   1.000
_cell.length_c   1.000
_cell.angle_alpha   90.00
_cell.angle_beta   90.00
_cell.angle_gamma   90.00
#
_symmetry.space_group_name_H-M   'P 1'
#
loop_
_entity.id
_entity.type
_entity.pdbx_description
1 polymer ?
#
loop_
_entity_poly.entity_id
_entity_poly.type
_entity_poly.pdbx_seq_one_letter_code
_entity_poly.pdbx_strand_id
1 'polypeptide(L)'
;CRRVEEARQVIEELGKNGLRRGENGLQIYQMCEIPNNVVQIDAFSEFFDGFSIGSNDLTQLTLGIDRDSAVIGGAFDERDPGVKQMVAMAIEGCQRNRRHSGLCGEAPSTYPEFADFLVEQGINSISVEPDAILKITLRVAEVEERLSAAERVAPLPR
;
A
#
# COMPACT_ATOMS: atom_id res chain seq x y z
N CYS A 1 11.62 7.51 2.12
CA CYS A 1 12.43 8.37 1.22
C CYS A 1 11.48 9.12 0.30
N ARG A 2 11.70 10.39 0.04
CA ARG A 2 10.88 11.22 -0.86
C ARG A 2 11.37 11.16 -2.30
N ARG A 3 12.68 11.01 -2.51
CA ARG A 3 13.34 10.99 -3.82
C ARG A 3 14.08 9.67 -4.03
N VAL A 4 14.22 9.25 -5.29
CA VAL A 4 14.93 8.02 -5.66
C VAL A 4 16.39 8.07 -5.20
N GLU A 5 17.03 9.25 -5.28
CA GLU A 5 18.40 9.43 -4.80
C GLU A 5 18.55 9.19 -3.28
N GLU A 6 17.53 9.56 -2.48
CA GLU A 6 17.53 9.25 -1.05
C GLU A 6 17.41 7.73 -0.82
N ALA A 7 16.62 7.03 -1.65
CA ALA A 7 16.53 5.57 -1.57
C ALA A 7 17.89 4.91 -1.85
N ARG A 8 18.60 5.36 -2.89
CA ARG A 8 19.96 4.90 -3.21
C ARG A 8 20.92 5.10 -2.03
N GLN A 9 20.91 6.28 -1.43
CA GLN A 9 21.75 6.62 -0.28
C GLN A 9 21.45 5.75 0.95
N VAL A 10 20.17 5.50 1.25
CA VAL A 10 19.76 4.64 2.35
C VAL A 10 20.22 3.19 2.12
N ILE A 11 20.02 2.63 0.93
CA ILE A 11 20.47 1.26 0.62
C ILE A 11 21.99 1.13 0.69
N GLU A 12 22.73 2.13 0.20
CA GLU A 12 24.19 2.16 0.29
C GLU A 12 24.66 2.19 1.75
N GLU A 13 24.03 3.03 2.58
CA GLU A 13 24.37 3.15 3.99
C GLU A 13 24.05 1.88 4.78
N LEU A 14 22.90 1.25 4.53
CA LEU A 14 22.57 -0.06 5.11
C LEU A 14 23.64 -1.10 4.75
N GLY A 15 24.08 -1.12 3.48
CA GLY A 15 25.13 -2.03 3.01
C GLY A 15 26.50 -1.80 3.68
N LYS A 16 26.87 -0.55 3.97
CA LYS A 16 28.09 -0.21 4.73
C LYS A 16 28.04 -0.74 6.16
N ASN A 17 26.85 -0.80 6.74
CA ASN A 17 26.61 -1.28 8.09
C ASN A 17 26.26 -2.79 8.17
N GLY A 18 26.51 -3.54 7.08
CA GLY A 18 26.30 -5.00 7.06
C GLY A 18 24.86 -5.45 6.83
N LEU A 19 23.93 -4.54 6.52
CA LEU A 19 22.53 -4.82 6.22
C LEU A 19 22.30 -4.83 4.70
N ARG A 20 22.94 -5.77 4.02
CA ARG A 20 22.84 -5.90 2.56
C ARG A 20 21.57 -6.63 2.16
N ARG A 21 20.78 -6.00 1.29
CA ARG A 21 19.58 -6.60 0.70
C ARG A 21 19.91 -7.95 0.05
N GLY A 22 19.10 -8.97 0.35
CA GLY A 22 19.25 -10.33 -0.16
C GLY A 22 20.22 -11.22 0.64
N GLU A 23 21.12 -10.65 1.45
CA GLU A 23 22.00 -11.44 2.30
C GLU A 23 21.23 -11.96 3.53
N ASN A 24 21.40 -13.26 3.84
CA ASN A 24 20.69 -13.94 4.93
C ASN A 24 19.15 -13.81 4.85
N GLY A 25 18.61 -13.61 3.63
CA GLY A 25 17.18 -13.40 3.42
C GLY A 25 16.66 -12.03 3.86
N LEU A 26 17.54 -11.06 4.13
CA LEU A 26 17.13 -9.70 4.46
C LEU A 26 16.39 -9.05 3.28
N GLN A 27 15.14 -8.70 3.50
CA GLN A 27 14.35 -7.90 2.57
C GLN A 27 14.20 -6.48 3.09
N ILE A 28 14.18 -5.50 2.18
CA ILE A 28 14.06 -4.09 2.53
C ILE A 28 12.79 -3.54 1.89
N TYR A 29 11.89 -3.02 2.73
CA TYR A 29 10.63 -2.45 2.31
C TYR A 29 10.64 -0.94 2.53
N GLN A 30 9.90 -0.22 1.69
CA GLN A 30 9.70 1.21 1.83
C GLN A 30 8.25 1.53 2.18
N MET A 31 8.05 2.43 3.14
CA MET A 31 6.74 3.04 3.33
C MET A 31 6.40 3.93 2.12
N CYS A 32 5.29 3.64 1.45
CA CYS A 32 4.77 4.37 0.30
C CYS A 32 3.65 5.31 0.79
N GLU A 33 4.05 6.49 1.25
CA GLU A 33 3.16 7.46 1.88
C GLU A 33 3.24 8.85 1.23
N ILE A 34 4.29 9.11 0.44
CA ILE A 34 4.45 10.37 -0.27
C ILE A 34 3.95 10.17 -1.69
N PRO A 35 3.15 11.09 -2.27
CA PRO A 35 2.67 10.94 -3.65
C PRO A 35 3.78 10.70 -4.68
N ASN A 36 4.99 11.24 -4.48
CA ASN A 36 6.13 10.95 -5.34
C ASN A 36 6.59 9.48 -5.29
N ASN A 37 6.39 8.76 -4.17
CA ASN A 37 6.61 7.31 -4.12
C ASN A 37 5.67 6.58 -5.07
N VAL A 38 4.39 6.95 -5.09
CA VAL A 38 3.38 6.36 -5.98
C VAL A 38 3.72 6.63 -7.44
N VAL A 39 4.01 7.90 -7.77
CA VAL A 39 4.32 8.32 -9.14
C VAL A 39 5.61 7.69 -9.67
N GLN A 40 6.64 7.53 -8.83
CA GLN A 40 7.95 6.98 -9.23
C GLN A 40 8.19 5.55 -8.73
N ILE A 41 7.13 4.80 -8.46
CA ILE A 41 7.25 3.49 -7.81
C ILE A 41 8.11 2.50 -8.60
N ASP A 42 8.18 2.62 -9.92
CA ASP A 42 9.04 1.79 -10.78
C ASP A 42 10.52 2.04 -10.46
N ALA A 43 10.94 3.30 -10.36
CA ALA A 43 12.31 3.67 -10.00
C ALA A 43 12.64 3.29 -8.56
N PHE A 44 11.70 3.45 -7.63
CA PHE A 44 11.89 2.98 -6.26
C PHE A 44 11.97 1.44 -6.17
N SER A 45 11.29 0.71 -7.05
CA SER A 45 11.26 -0.76 -7.06
C SER A 45 12.60 -1.40 -7.40
N GLU A 46 13.55 -0.64 -7.95
CA GLU A 46 14.94 -1.08 -8.11
C GLU A 46 15.62 -1.29 -6.74
N PHE A 47 15.24 -0.51 -5.73
CA PHE A 47 15.92 -0.45 -4.43
C PHE A 47 15.26 -1.31 -3.34
N PHE A 48 13.95 -1.54 -3.43
CA PHE A 48 13.16 -2.23 -2.39
C PHE A 48 12.54 -3.54 -2.89
N ASP A 49 12.27 -4.46 -1.96
CA ASP A 49 11.59 -5.75 -2.19
C ASP A 49 10.06 -5.62 -2.16
N GLY A 50 9.56 -4.57 -1.53
CA GLY A 50 8.14 -4.28 -1.43
C GLY A 50 7.88 -2.92 -0.82
N PHE A 51 6.60 -2.60 -0.77
CA PHE A 51 6.09 -1.34 -0.26
C PHE A 51 4.98 -1.58 0.75
N SER A 52 4.97 -0.78 1.81
CA SER A 52 3.84 -0.69 2.74
C SER A 52 3.20 0.68 2.56
N ILE A 53 1.98 0.72 2.04
CA ILE A 53 1.24 1.96 1.80
C ILE A 53 0.83 2.54 3.15
N GLY A 54 1.30 3.73 3.47
CA GLY A 54 0.89 4.47 4.67
C GLY A 54 -0.33 5.32 4.37
N SER A 55 -1.54 4.80 4.60
CA SER A 55 -2.78 5.44 4.11
C SER A 55 -3.03 6.81 4.75
N ASN A 56 -2.67 6.98 6.02
CA ASN A 56 -2.87 8.22 6.75
C ASN A 56 -2.07 9.38 6.12
N ASP A 57 -0.75 9.23 5.98
CA ASP A 57 0.11 10.28 5.42
C ASP A 57 -0.08 10.43 3.91
N LEU A 58 -0.38 9.34 3.20
CA LEU A 58 -0.76 9.42 1.78
C LEU A 58 -2.03 10.26 1.60
N THR A 59 -3.02 10.11 2.48
CA THR A 59 -4.24 10.92 2.48
C THR A 59 -3.94 12.38 2.74
N GLN A 60 -3.16 12.68 3.80
CA GLN A 60 -2.76 14.05 4.15
C GLN A 60 -2.09 14.75 2.97
N LEU A 61 -1.11 14.09 2.35
CA LEU A 61 -0.32 14.67 1.26
C LEU A 61 -1.07 14.72 -0.07
N THR A 62 -1.98 13.78 -0.32
CA THR A 62 -2.81 13.77 -1.54
C THR A 62 -3.87 14.87 -1.50
N LEU A 63 -4.52 15.07 -0.35
CA LEU A 63 -5.57 16.07 -0.18
C LEU A 63 -5.03 17.45 0.20
N GLY A 64 -3.76 17.55 0.62
CA GLY A 64 -3.16 18.79 1.10
C GLY A 64 -3.72 19.22 2.46
N ILE A 65 -3.99 18.26 3.34
CA ILE A 65 -4.66 18.44 4.63
C ILE A 65 -3.75 17.98 5.75
N ASP A 66 -3.72 18.76 6.83
CA ASP A 66 -3.24 18.33 8.14
C ASP A 66 -4.43 17.80 8.96
N ARG A 67 -4.43 16.50 9.28
CA ARG A 67 -5.53 15.84 9.98
C ARG A 67 -5.70 16.31 11.43
N ASP A 68 -4.62 16.81 12.02
CA ASP A 68 -4.60 17.33 13.40
C ASP A 68 -5.00 18.83 13.44
N SER A 69 -5.23 19.45 12.28
CA SER A 69 -5.66 20.83 12.18
C SER A 69 -7.11 21.01 12.66
N ALA A 70 -7.31 21.89 13.64
CA ALA A 70 -8.63 22.30 14.08
C ALA A 70 -9.46 23.03 13.00
N VAL A 71 -8.81 23.50 11.92
CA VAL A 71 -9.46 24.28 10.85
C VAL A 71 -9.89 23.38 9.69
N ILE A 72 -9.04 22.44 9.27
CA ILE A 72 -9.24 21.63 8.06
C ILE A 72 -9.24 20.11 8.31
N GLY A 73 -8.95 19.64 9.52
CA GLY A 73 -8.84 18.20 9.82
C GLY A 73 -10.13 17.42 9.57
N GLY A 74 -11.29 18.07 9.69
CA GLY A 74 -12.60 17.46 9.36
C GLY A 74 -12.78 17.10 7.88
N ALA A 75 -11.89 17.54 6.99
CA ALA A 75 -11.88 17.16 5.58
C ALA A 75 -10.97 15.95 5.28
N PHE A 76 -10.32 15.37 6.29
CA PHE A 76 -9.56 14.12 6.15
C PHE A 76 -10.52 12.95 5.90
N ASP A 77 -10.42 12.32 4.74
CA ASP A 77 -11.15 11.08 4.41
C ASP A 77 -10.29 10.18 3.54
N GLU A 78 -9.89 9.04 4.08
CA GLU A 78 -9.07 8.04 3.37
C GLU A 78 -9.85 7.37 2.21
N ARG A 79 -11.18 7.49 2.20
CA ARG A 79 -12.05 6.96 1.16
C ARG A 79 -12.20 7.90 -0.03
N ASP A 80 -11.61 9.10 0.03
CA ASP A 80 -11.68 10.06 -1.07
C ASP A 80 -11.23 9.39 -2.39
N PRO A 81 -11.93 9.61 -3.51
CA PRO A 81 -11.60 8.98 -4.78
C PRO A 81 -10.15 9.21 -5.23
N GLY A 82 -9.57 10.40 -4.97
CA GLY A 82 -8.18 10.71 -5.28
C GLY A 82 -7.20 9.91 -4.44
N VAL A 83 -7.50 9.69 -3.16
CA VAL A 83 -6.72 8.84 -2.26
C VAL A 83 -6.78 7.38 -2.70
N LYS A 84 -7.99 6.87 -2.96
CA LYS A 84 -8.17 5.50 -3.48
C LYS A 84 -7.42 5.31 -4.79
N GLN A 85 -7.41 6.31 -5.68
CA GLN A 85 -6.65 6.26 -6.93
C GLN A 85 -5.14 6.16 -6.66
N MET A 86 -4.60 6.92 -5.70
CA MET A 86 -3.19 6.82 -5.32
C MET A 86 -2.83 5.44 -4.77
N VAL A 87 -3.70 4.86 -3.94
CA VAL A 87 -3.54 3.51 -3.41
C VAL A 87 -3.57 2.46 -4.54
N ALA A 88 -4.53 2.55 -5.45
CA ALA A 88 -4.63 1.66 -6.62
C ALA A 88 -3.36 1.73 -7.49
N MET A 89 -2.89 2.93 -7.81
CA MET A 89 -1.68 3.14 -8.60
C MET A 89 -0.43 2.55 -7.92
N ALA A 90 -0.35 2.63 -6.59
CA ALA A 90 0.74 2.02 -5.82
C ALA A 90 0.69 0.50 -5.86
N ILE A 91 -0.50 -0.11 -5.70
CA ILE A 91 -0.67 -1.57 -5.78
C ILE A 91 -0.34 -2.08 -7.18
N GLU A 92 -0.90 -1.46 -8.23
CA GLU A 92 -0.59 -1.77 -9.63
C GLU A 92 0.92 -1.63 -9.89
N GLY A 93 1.55 -0.61 -9.30
CA GLY A 93 2.99 -0.39 -9.37
C GLY A 93 3.83 -1.48 -8.73
N CYS A 94 3.41 -1.98 -7.58
CA CYS A 94 4.07 -3.12 -6.97
C CYS A 94 3.93 -4.36 -7.87
N GLN A 95 2.71 -4.64 -8.36
CA GLN A 95 2.44 -5.81 -9.18
C GLN A 95 3.27 -5.82 -10.48
N ARG A 96 3.29 -4.70 -11.23
CA ARG A 96 4.05 -4.61 -12.49
C ARG A 96 5.55 -4.75 -12.30
N ASN A 97 6.08 -4.36 -11.14
CA ASN A 97 7.49 -4.53 -10.78
C ASN A 97 7.79 -5.82 -10.02
N ARG A 98 6.79 -6.70 -9.82
CA ARG A 98 6.91 -7.93 -9.02
C ARG A 98 7.47 -7.64 -7.62
N ARG A 99 6.85 -6.66 -6.96
CA ARG A 99 7.13 -6.24 -5.59
C ARG A 99 5.92 -6.52 -4.73
N HIS A 100 6.17 -6.80 -3.45
CA HIS A 100 5.10 -6.96 -2.47
C HIS A 100 4.41 -5.61 -2.23
N SER A 101 3.09 -5.62 -2.17
CA SER A 101 2.26 -4.49 -1.75
C SER A 101 1.54 -4.83 -0.45
N GLY A 102 1.83 -4.06 0.58
CA GLY A 102 1.07 -4.06 1.83
C GLY A 102 0.42 -2.71 2.06
N LEU A 103 -0.56 -2.66 2.96
CA LEU A 103 -1.06 -1.41 3.51
C LEU A 103 -0.96 -1.45 5.03
N CYS A 104 -0.38 -0.39 5.59
CA CYS A 104 -0.36 -0.10 7.01
C CYS A 104 -1.12 1.22 7.24
N GLY A 105 -2.14 1.18 8.07
CA GLY A 105 -2.99 2.34 8.32
C GLY A 105 -4.30 1.92 8.94
N GLU A 106 -5.03 2.91 9.44
CA GLU A 106 -6.28 2.68 10.15
C GLU A 106 -7.44 2.40 9.17
N ALA A 107 -7.33 2.88 7.92
CA ALA A 107 -8.36 2.75 6.88
C ALA A 107 -9.10 1.41 6.82
N PRO A 108 -8.42 0.24 6.69
CA PRO A 108 -9.12 -1.05 6.63
C PRO A 108 -9.82 -1.45 7.95
N SER A 109 -9.31 -0.97 9.09
CA SER A 109 -9.92 -1.23 10.41
C SER A 109 -11.14 -0.36 10.63
N THR A 110 -11.05 0.93 10.27
CA THR A 110 -12.11 1.94 10.40
C THR A 110 -13.21 1.75 9.35
N TYR A 111 -12.83 1.44 8.11
CA TYR A 111 -13.70 1.32 6.93
C TYR A 111 -13.55 -0.09 6.33
N PRO A 112 -14.36 -1.09 6.75
CA PRO A 112 -14.25 -2.45 6.23
C PRO A 112 -14.43 -2.56 4.72
N GLU A 113 -15.19 -1.66 4.09
CA GLU A 113 -15.31 -1.57 2.64
C GLU A 113 -14.00 -1.17 1.93
N PHE A 114 -13.09 -0.53 2.66
CA PHE A 114 -11.75 -0.24 2.16
C PHE A 114 -10.93 -1.53 2.03
N ALA A 115 -11.12 -2.51 2.93
CA ALA A 115 -10.49 -3.82 2.79
C ALA A 115 -10.96 -4.54 1.51
N ASP A 116 -12.26 -4.47 1.18
CA ASP A 116 -12.79 -5.03 -0.08
C ASP A 116 -12.07 -4.42 -1.28
N PHE A 117 -11.97 -3.09 -1.30
CA PHE A 117 -11.28 -2.36 -2.34
C PHE A 117 -9.82 -2.82 -2.49
N LEU A 118 -9.09 -2.99 -1.38
CA LEU A 118 -7.70 -3.45 -1.41
C LEU A 118 -7.56 -4.86 -1.98
N VAL A 119 -8.46 -5.78 -1.60
CA VAL A 119 -8.51 -7.15 -2.15
C VAL A 119 -8.83 -7.11 -3.65
N GLU A 120 -9.80 -6.29 -4.06
CA GLU A 120 -10.17 -6.11 -5.47
C GLU A 120 -9.03 -5.50 -6.32
N GLN A 121 -8.15 -4.68 -5.73
CA GLN A 121 -6.93 -4.21 -6.39
C GLN A 121 -5.79 -5.24 -6.40
N GLY A 122 -5.93 -6.36 -5.67
CA GLY A 122 -4.91 -7.42 -5.59
C GLY A 122 -3.74 -7.09 -4.67
N ILE A 123 -4.01 -6.46 -3.52
CA ILE A 123 -2.99 -6.24 -2.49
C ILE A 123 -2.46 -7.58 -1.92
N ASN A 124 -1.21 -7.62 -1.44
CA ASN A 124 -0.62 -8.85 -0.89
C ASN A 124 -0.81 -8.99 0.63
N SER A 125 -0.94 -7.88 1.36
CA SER A 125 -1.13 -7.91 2.82
C SER A 125 -1.87 -6.68 3.33
N ILE A 126 -2.72 -6.85 4.34
CA ILE A 126 -3.42 -5.76 5.02
C ILE A 126 -3.05 -5.84 6.51
N SER A 127 -2.50 -4.77 7.06
CA SER A 127 -2.32 -4.62 8.50
C SER A 127 -3.55 -3.94 9.11
N VAL A 128 -4.03 -4.44 10.24
CA VAL A 128 -5.23 -3.97 10.92
C VAL A 128 -5.01 -3.89 12.42
N GLU A 129 -5.86 -3.14 13.10
CA GLU A 129 -5.89 -3.08 14.56
C GLU A 129 -6.26 -4.46 15.15
N PRO A 130 -5.72 -4.83 16.33
CA PRO A 130 -5.92 -6.16 16.91
C PRO A 130 -7.38 -6.58 17.08
N ASP A 131 -8.27 -5.64 17.40
CA ASP A 131 -9.70 -5.86 17.58
C ASP A 131 -10.45 -6.06 16.25
N ALA A 132 -9.91 -5.53 15.15
CA ALA A 132 -10.47 -5.67 13.80
C ALA A 132 -10.03 -6.96 13.08
N ILE A 133 -8.98 -7.67 13.56
CA ILE A 133 -8.39 -8.85 12.89
C ILE A 133 -9.44 -9.86 12.43
N LEU A 134 -10.31 -10.33 13.33
CA LEU A 134 -11.27 -11.39 12.99
C LEU A 134 -12.29 -10.91 11.96
N LYS A 135 -12.83 -9.72 12.15
CA LYS A 135 -13.83 -9.11 11.27
C LYS A 135 -13.28 -8.91 9.85
N ILE A 136 -12.07 -8.36 9.74
CA ILE A 136 -11.45 -8.10 8.44
C ILE A 136 -11.00 -9.39 7.78
N THR A 137 -10.48 -10.36 8.52
CA THR A 137 -10.10 -11.67 7.95
C THR A 137 -11.29 -12.38 7.32
N LEU A 138 -12.44 -12.44 8.00
CA LEU A 138 -13.66 -13.05 7.46
C LEU A 138 -14.13 -12.31 6.20
N ARG A 139 -14.10 -10.98 6.22
CA ARG A 139 -14.50 -10.17 5.08
C ARG A 139 -13.58 -10.34 3.87
N VAL A 140 -12.27 -10.38 4.09
CA VAL A 140 -11.29 -10.67 3.02
C VAL A 140 -11.58 -12.03 2.38
N ALA A 141 -11.81 -13.07 3.20
CA ALA A 141 -12.14 -14.40 2.69
C ALA A 141 -13.42 -14.41 1.83
N GLU A 142 -14.47 -13.69 2.26
CA GLU A 142 -15.71 -13.55 1.48
C GLU A 142 -15.47 -12.85 0.12
N VAL A 143 -14.64 -11.81 0.09
CA VAL A 143 -14.33 -11.07 -1.14
C VAL A 143 -13.47 -11.92 -2.08
N GLU A 144 -12.46 -12.61 -1.56
CA GLU A 144 -11.61 -13.53 -2.34
C GLU A 144 -12.41 -14.67 -2.96
N GLU A 145 -13.38 -15.24 -2.22
CA GLU A 145 -14.29 -16.26 -2.74
C GLU A 145 -15.16 -15.71 -3.87
N ARG A 146 -15.72 -14.51 -3.69
CA ARG A 146 -16.53 -13.82 -4.70
C ARG A 146 -15.75 -13.58 -5.99
N LEU A 147 -14.52 -13.07 -5.89
CA LEU A 147 -13.64 -12.81 -7.04
C LEU A 147 -13.28 -14.11 -7.76
N SER A 148 -12.91 -15.15 -7.01
CA SER A 148 -12.59 -16.48 -7.55
C SER A 148 -13.80 -17.14 -8.25
N ALA A 149 -15.02 -16.88 -7.78
CA ALA A 149 -16.24 -17.36 -8.42
C ALA A 149 -16.52 -16.58 -9.73
N ALA A 150 -16.30 -15.26 -9.74
CA ALA A 150 -16.46 -14.43 -10.92
C ALA A 150 -15.48 -14.83 -12.05
N GLU A 151 -14.21 -15.10 -11.72
CA GLU A 151 -13.21 -15.57 -12.70
C GLU A 151 -13.58 -16.92 -13.32
N ARG A 152 -14.18 -17.83 -12.55
CA ARG A 152 -14.67 -19.12 -13.04
C ARG A 152 -15.84 -19.02 -14.01
N VAL A 153 -16.61 -17.92 -13.94
CA VAL A 153 -17.78 -17.66 -14.79
C VAL A 153 -17.41 -16.79 -16.00
N ALA A 154 -16.25 -16.14 -16.00
CA ALA A 154 -15.79 -15.33 -17.12
C ALA A 154 -15.63 -16.19 -18.40
N PRO A 155 -16.22 -15.77 -19.53
CA PRO A 155 -16.10 -16.53 -20.78
C PRO A 155 -14.63 -16.61 -21.20
N LEU A 156 -14.18 -17.80 -21.61
CA LEU A 156 -12.83 -18.03 -22.13
C LEU A 156 -12.49 -16.98 -23.21
N PRO A 157 -11.29 -16.36 -23.15
CA PRO A 157 -10.86 -15.45 -24.21
C PRO A 157 -10.87 -16.20 -25.54
N ARG A 158 -11.51 -15.58 -26.55
CA ARG A 158 -11.59 -16.11 -27.91
C ARG A 158 -10.26 -16.03 -28.64
#